data_AF-A0A958Q0U8-F1
#
_entry.id   AF-A0A958Q0U8-F1
#
_cell.length_a   1.000
_cell.length_b   1.000
_cell.length_c   1.000
_cell.angle_alpha   90.00
_cell.angle_beta   90.00
_cell.angle_gamma   90.00
#
_symmetry.space_group_name_H-M   'P 1'
#
loop_
_entity.id
_entity.type
_entity.pdbx_description
1 polymer ?
#
loop_
_entity_poly.entity_id
_entity_poly.type
_entity_poly.pdbx_seq_one_letter_code
_entity_poly.pdbx_strand_id
1 'polypeptide(L)'
;MKQMEKWKMWVKGLGDKVVNPGTPLPTSVLLTSTSVEEDNDPNSMKGFAVVRAETMDEAIEIAKRDPFLENGGTIRVSQMMEMK
;
A
#
# COMPACT_ATOMS: atom_id res chain seq x y z
N MET A 1 -17.44 -6.78 0.47
CA MET A 1 -18.23 -5.54 0.63
C MET A 1 -17.81 -4.75 1.87
N LYS A 2 -17.97 -5.28 3.10
CA LYS A 2 -17.60 -4.59 4.36
C LYS A 2 -16.16 -4.04 4.39
N GLN A 3 -15.20 -4.79 3.87
CA GLN A 3 -13.80 -4.35 3.84
C GLN A 3 -13.56 -3.14 2.91
N MET A 4 -14.24 -3.11 1.77
CA MET A 4 -14.16 -1.98 0.85
C MET A 4 -14.78 -0.73 1.45
N GLU A 5 -15.82 -0.86 2.27
CA GLU A 5 -16.41 0.27 3.00
C GLU A 5 -15.45 0.81 4.06
N LYS A 6 -14.85 -0.07 4.88
CA LYS A 6 -13.82 0.33 5.85
C LYS A 6 -12.66 1.05 5.16
N TRP A 7 -12.17 0.51 4.05
CA TRP A 7 -11.10 1.14 3.26
C TRP A 7 -11.53 2.51 2.73
N LYS A 8 -12.73 2.63 2.15
CA LYS A 8 -13.27 3.93 1.69
C LYS A 8 -13.37 4.94 2.82
N MET A 9 -13.79 4.52 4.02
CA MET A 9 -13.85 5.38 5.20
C MET A 9 -12.47 5.83 5.67
N TRP A 10 -11.49 4.91 5.70
CA TRP A 10 -10.11 5.23 6.02
C TRP A 10 -9.53 6.25 5.03
N VAL A 11 -9.60 5.99 3.73
CA VAL A 11 -9.15 6.93 2.68
C VAL A 11 -9.82 8.30 2.83
N LYS A 12 -11.15 8.33 3.02
CA LYS A 12 -11.90 9.58 3.22
C LYS A 12 -11.41 10.35 4.46
N GLY A 13 -11.08 9.63 5.54
CA GLY A 13 -10.55 10.22 6.77
C GLY A 13 -9.16 10.84 6.64
N LEU A 14 -8.39 10.46 5.61
CA LEU A 14 -7.07 11.04 5.34
C LEU A 14 -7.12 12.39 4.64
N GLY A 15 -8.22 12.74 3.98
CA GLY A 15 -8.43 14.06 3.37
C GLY A 15 -7.36 14.43 2.33
N ASP A 16 -6.75 15.59 2.52
CA ASP A 16 -5.74 16.20 1.64
C ASP A 16 -4.37 15.50 1.66
N LYS A 17 -4.17 14.60 2.63
CA LYS A 17 -2.97 13.74 2.68
C LYS A 17 -2.95 12.69 1.58
N VAL A 18 -4.08 12.37 0.95
CA VAL A 18 -4.10 11.33 -0.09
C VAL A 18 -3.49 11.83 -1.40
N VAL A 19 -2.44 11.17 -1.87
CA VAL A 19 -1.87 11.37 -3.22
C VAL A 19 -2.38 10.28 -4.16
N ASN A 20 -2.37 9.03 -3.70
CA ASN A 20 -2.98 7.88 -4.33
C ASN A 20 -3.77 7.11 -3.26
N PRO A 21 -5.11 7.00 -3.38
CA PRO A 21 -5.95 6.38 -2.37
C PRO A 21 -5.69 4.87 -2.20
N GLY A 22 -5.15 4.22 -3.22
CA GLY A 22 -4.89 2.79 -3.26
C GLY A 22 -4.98 2.26 -4.69
N THR A 23 -4.01 1.45 -5.09
CA THR A 23 -3.90 0.80 -6.39
C THR A 23 -3.75 -0.70 -6.18
N PRO A 24 -4.76 -1.51 -6.50
CA PRO A 24 -4.67 -2.98 -6.42
C PRO A 24 -3.71 -3.56 -7.45
N LEU A 25 -2.96 -4.59 -7.07
CA LEU A 25 -2.05 -5.35 -7.92
C LEU A 25 -2.43 -6.85 -7.83
N PRO A 26 -3.36 -7.33 -8.67
CA PRO A 26 -3.90 -8.69 -8.55
C PRO A 26 -2.93 -9.77 -9.03
N THR A 27 -1.98 -9.42 -9.91
CA THR A 27 -1.01 -10.35 -10.49
C THR A 27 0.33 -9.64 -10.61
N SER A 28 1.38 -10.36 -10.22
CA SER A 28 2.76 -9.91 -10.32
C SER A 28 3.60 -11.04 -10.92
N VAL A 29 4.65 -10.67 -11.64
CA VAL A 29 5.68 -11.57 -12.14
C VAL A 29 7.03 -11.02 -11.73
N LEU A 30 7.98 -11.90 -11.44
CA LEU A 30 9.35 -11.53 -11.12
C LEU A 30 10.18 -11.57 -12.40
N LEU A 31 10.76 -10.42 -12.76
CA LEU A 31 11.71 -10.30 -13.85
C LEU A 31 13.13 -10.25 -13.26
N THR A 32 14.01 -11.12 -13.73
CA THR A 32 15.46 -11.05 -13.48
C THR A 32 16.18 -10.62 -14.75
N SER A 33 17.51 -10.50 -14.72
CA SER A 33 18.29 -10.22 -15.93
C SER A 33 18.23 -11.35 -16.97
N THR A 34 17.77 -12.55 -16.58
CA THR A 34 17.79 -13.75 -17.43
C THR A 34 16.49 -14.56 -17.45
N SER A 35 15.52 -14.27 -16.59
CA SER A 35 14.27 -15.04 -16.47
C SER A 35 13.05 -14.17 -16.17
N VAL A 36 11.87 -14.71 -16.51
CA VAL A 36 10.56 -14.23 -16.07
C VAL A 36 9.89 -15.39 -15.34
N GLU A 37 9.46 -15.16 -14.11
CA GLU A 37 8.90 -16.18 -13.24
C GLU A 37 7.62 -15.67 -12.57
N GLU A 38 6.72 -16.58 -12.18
CA GLU A 38 5.54 -16.20 -11.41
C GLU A 38 5.94 -15.70 -10.02
N ASP A 39 5.30 -14.63 -9.54
CA ASP A 39 5.56 -14.09 -8.21
C ASP A 39 4.86 -14.94 -7.13
N ASN A 40 5.59 -15.94 -6.64
CA ASN A 40 5.15 -16.86 -5.60
C ASN A 40 5.50 -16.38 -4.18
N ASP A 41 5.99 -15.14 -4.00
CA ASP A 41 6.28 -14.61 -2.65
C ASP A 41 4.97 -14.37 -1.88
N PRO A 42 4.74 -15.01 -0.72
CA PRO A 42 3.56 -14.75 0.11
C PRO A 42 3.50 -13.29 0.62
N ASN A 43 4.62 -12.58 0.62
CA ASN A 43 4.73 -11.17 0.99
C ASN A 43 4.82 -10.23 -0.22
N SER A 44 4.53 -10.72 -1.42
CA SER A 44 4.45 -9.90 -2.63
C SER A 44 3.44 -8.77 -2.46
N MET A 45 3.76 -7.61 -3.03
CA MET A 45 2.93 -6.44 -2.94
C MET A 45 1.61 -6.66 -3.71
N LYS A 46 0.49 -6.68 -2.98
CA LYS A 46 -0.87 -6.84 -3.56
C LYS A 46 -1.54 -5.49 -3.88
N GLY A 47 -0.85 -4.39 -3.59
CA GLY A 47 -1.29 -3.04 -3.86
C GLY A 47 -0.45 -2.02 -3.12
N PHE A 48 -0.65 -0.75 -3.43
CA PHE A 48 0.01 0.36 -2.73
C PHE A 48 -0.90 1.59 -2.66
N ALA A 49 -0.64 2.46 -1.69
CA ALA A 49 -1.20 3.79 -1.60
C ALA A 49 -0.06 4.80 -1.44
N VAL A 50 -0.31 6.05 -1.78
CA VAL A 50 0.66 7.14 -1.59
C VAL A 50 -0.01 8.24 -0.79
N VAL A 51 0.62 8.64 0.31
CA VAL A 51 0.11 9.68 1.21
C VAL A 51 1.20 10.71 1.49
N ARG A 52 0.78 11.94 1.78
CA ARG A 52 1.63 12.98 2.33
C ARG A 52 1.69 12.81 3.84
N ALA A 53 2.91 12.77 4.36
CA ALA A 53 3.21 12.77 5.77
C ALA A 53 4.47 13.62 5.98
N GLU A 54 4.52 14.41 7.05
CA GLU A 54 5.66 15.25 7.40
C GLU A 54 6.82 14.41 7.94
N THR A 55 6.52 13.25 8.54
CA THR A 55 7.51 12.34 9.12
C THR A 55 7.19 10.88 8.85
N MET A 56 8.19 10.01 9.00
CA MET A 56 7.99 8.56 8.93
C MET A 56 7.03 8.06 10.02
N ASP A 57 7.07 8.65 11.22
CA ASP A 57 6.17 8.28 12.31
C ASP A 57 4.71 8.60 11.95
N GLU A 58 4.44 9.74 11.32
CA GLU A 58 3.09 10.06 10.83
C GLU A 58 2.64 9.07 9.75
N ALA A 59 3.52 8.70 8.81
CA ALA A 59 3.21 7.70 7.79
C ALA A 59 2.90 6.32 8.43
N ILE A 60 3.63 5.94 9.47
CA ILE A 60 3.37 4.72 10.25
C ILE A 60 2.01 4.79 10.95
N GLU A 61 1.66 5.92 11.58
CA GLU A 61 0.35 6.09 12.23
C GLU A 61 -0.81 6.05 11.24
N ILE A 62 -0.61 6.57 10.02
CA ILE A 62 -1.58 6.42 8.92
C ILE A 62 -1.73 4.94 8.53
N ALA A 63 -0.61 4.24 8.30
CA ALA A 63 -0.57 2.84 7.88
C ALA A 63 -1.16 1.88 8.93
N LYS A 64 -0.92 2.11 10.22
CA LYS A 64 -1.50 1.32 11.33
C LYS A 64 -3.04 1.30 11.33
N ARG A 65 -3.68 2.29 10.71
CA ARG A 65 -5.13 2.40 10.61
C ARG A 65 -5.70 1.82 9.32
N ASP A 66 -4.84 1.34 8.41
CA ASP A 66 -5.29 0.72 7.17
C ASP A 66 -6.06 -0.58 7.47
N PRO A 67 -7.32 -0.72 7.04
CA PRO A 67 -8.10 -1.91 7.25
C PRO A 67 -7.46 -3.20 6.72
N PHE A 68 -6.53 -3.13 5.75
CA PHE A 68 -5.80 -4.29 5.24
C PHE A 68 -5.11 -5.10 6.35
N LEU A 69 -4.65 -4.45 7.42
CA LEU A 69 -4.04 -5.10 8.58
C LEU A 69 -5.03 -6.00 9.34
N GLU A 70 -6.33 -5.69 9.33
CA GLU A 70 -7.36 -6.53 9.96
C GLU A 70 -7.51 -7.89 9.29
N ASN A 71 -7.08 -8.02 8.03
CA ASN A 71 -7.08 -9.28 7.28
C ASN A 71 -5.79 -10.11 7.51
N GLY A 72 -4.93 -9.71 8.45
CA GLY A 72 -3.62 -10.33 8.66
C GLY A 72 -2.59 -9.97 7.58
N GLY A 73 -2.88 -8.95 6.76
CA GLY A 73 -1.95 -8.42 5.78
C GLY A 73 -0.76 -7.71 6.45
N THR A 74 0.30 -7.51 5.68
CA THR A 74 1.46 -6.72 6.09
C THR A 74 1.59 -5.47 5.22
N ILE A 75 2.07 -4.37 5.79
CA ILE A 75 2.28 -3.11 5.08
C ILE A 75 3.75 -2.73 5.22
N ARG A 76 4.40 -2.47 4.08
CA ARG A 76 5.71 -1.83 4.03
C ARG A 76 5.49 -0.32 3.93
N VAL A 77 6.04 0.45 4.88
CA VAL A 77 6.03 1.91 4.84
C VAL A 77 7.39 2.38 4.35
N SER A 78 7.40 3.24 3.35
CA SER A 78 8.64 3.73 2.73
C SER A 78 8.46 5.16 2.26
N GLN A 79 9.50 5.97 2.40
CA GLN A 79 9.52 7.32 1.86
C GLN A 79 9.62 7.24 0.33
N MET A 80 8.68 7.84 -0.37
CA MET A 80 8.75 7.97 -1.83
C MET A 80 9.78 9.05 -2.17
N MET A 81 10.77 8.69 -2.99
CA MET A 81 11.75 9.63 -3.54
C MET A 81 11.34 10.00 -4.96
N GLU A 82 11.28 11.28 -5.26
CA GLU A 82 11.06 11.75 -6.64
C GLU A 82 12.36 11.60 -7.44
N MET A 83 12.31 10.85 -8.53
CA MET A 83 13.38 10.83 -9.52
C MET A 83 13.20 12.02 -10.45
N LYS A 84 14.27 12.80 -10.62
CA LYS A 84 14.33 13.90 -11.59
C LYS A 84 14.71 13.38 -12.97
#